data_AF-A0A6P0MZ32-F1
#
_entry.id   AF-A0A6P0MZ32-F1
#
_cell.length_a   1.000
_cell.length_b   1.000
_cell.length_c   1.000
_cell.angle_alpha   90.00
_cell.angle_beta   90.00
_cell.angle_gamma   90.00
#
_symmetry.space_group_name_H-M   'P 1'
#
loop_
_entity.id
_entity.type
_entity.pdbx_description
1 polymer ?
#
loop_
_entity_poly.entity_id
_entity_poly.type
_entity_poly.pdbx_seq_one_letter_code
_entity_poly.pdbx_strand_id
1 'polypeptide(L)'
;MAMADNRSDPQFDFLLKVLIGIANSTGDEQVVYPLLAANTDKLNQNLAELLQDWATIRLAKAEADEAKFIAALIGTFSDLIRKLPLGDKASNIEIAISGYEVALTVFTRDGFAQHCAWIQNNLGLAYRERIKGEKAQNIEEAIACYQQALRVRTFEAFPEDWAITQDNLGLAYRDRIKGEKAQNIEEAIACYQQALRVRTFEVFPEDWAITQTNLGLAYRDRIKGDKAQNIEEAIACYKQALRVRTFEVFPEDWAITQDNLGIAYYARIKGEKSQNIEEAIACYQQTLRVYTFEAFPIDWAWTQTNLGAAYGNRIKGEKAQNIEEAIACCQQALRVRTFEVFPIDWATTQTNLGAAYGNRIKG
;
A
#
# COMPACT_ATOMS: atom_id res chain seq x y z
N MET A 1 6.13 31.93 -39.32
CA MET A 1 7.33 32.79 -39.17
C MET A 1 7.17 33.48 -37.83
N ALA A 2 7.78 33.03 -36.74
CA ALA A 2 9.21 32.83 -36.56
C ALA A 2 9.60 31.39 -36.22
N MET A 3 10.69 30.92 -36.85
CA MET A 3 11.52 29.87 -36.29
C MET A 3 12.16 30.44 -35.02
N ALA A 4 11.85 29.87 -33.87
CA ALA A 4 12.47 30.22 -32.60
C ALA A 4 13.14 28.96 -32.04
N ASP A 5 14.48 29.01 -32.07
CA ASP A 5 15.48 28.24 -31.34
C ASP A 5 15.29 26.70 -31.25
N ASN A 6 16.00 26.00 -32.14
CA ASN A 6 16.18 24.55 -32.15
C ASN A 6 17.20 24.11 -31.09
N ARG A 7 16.95 24.47 -29.81
CA ARG A 7 17.58 23.80 -28.67
C ARG A 7 16.66 22.67 -28.27
N SER A 8 17.16 21.44 -28.29
CA SER A 8 16.36 20.29 -27.85
C SER A 8 15.93 20.54 -26.40
N ASP A 9 14.62 20.42 -26.14
CA ASP A 9 14.10 20.49 -24.78
C ASP A 9 14.67 19.31 -23.99
N PRO A 10 15.52 19.54 -22.96
CA PRO A 10 16.16 18.45 -22.23
C PRO A 10 15.18 17.51 -21.54
N GLN A 11 13.97 17.97 -21.21
CA GLN A 11 12.92 17.10 -20.67
C GLN A 11 12.31 16.22 -21.76
N PHE A 12 12.14 16.77 -22.96
CA PHE A 12 11.64 16.01 -24.11
C PHE A 12 12.62 14.93 -24.57
N ASP A 13 13.91 15.29 -24.68
CA ASP A 13 14.97 14.33 -25.00
C ASP A 13 15.05 13.21 -23.95
N PHE A 14 14.89 13.55 -22.68
CA PHE A 14 14.83 12.58 -21.60
C PHE A 14 13.62 11.64 -21.75
N LEU A 15 12.42 12.18 -21.94
CA LEU A 15 11.21 11.39 -22.13
C LEU A 15 11.37 10.41 -23.30
N LEU A 16 11.85 10.90 -24.45
CA LEU A 16 12.05 10.06 -25.63
C LEU A 16 13.11 8.99 -25.40
N LYS A 17 14.22 9.32 -24.72
CA LYS A 17 15.28 8.36 -24.36
C LYS A 17 14.73 7.23 -23.49
N VAL A 18 13.86 7.54 -22.52
CA VAL A 18 13.23 6.53 -21.67
C VAL A 18 12.26 5.66 -22.46
N LEU A 19 11.39 6.26 -23.28
CA LEU A 19 10.43 5.51 -24.12
C LEU A 19 11.14 4.58 -25.12
N ILE A 20 12.25 5.03 -25.72
CA ILE A 20 13.11 4.18 -26.57
C ILE A 20 13.75 3.06 -25.75
N GLY A 21 14.22 3.36 -24.53
CA GLY A 21 14.75 2.36 -23.62
C GLY A 21 13.72 1.26 -23.31
N ILE A 22 12.48 1.65 -23.02
CA ILE A 22 11.35 0.73 -22.81
C ILE A 22 11.09 -0.09 -24.07
N ALA A 23 11.02 0.54 -25.24
CA ALA A 23 10.76 -0.16 -26.51
C ALA A 23 11.83 -1.22 -26.82
N ASN A 24 13.11 -0.89 -26.59
CA ASN A 24 14.24 -1.78 -26.89
C ASN A 24 14.40 -2.92 -25.88
N SER A 25 13.90 -2.75 -24.66
CA SER A 25 14.04 -3.72 -23.56
C SER A 25 12.73 -4.39 -23.16
N THR A 26 11.63 -4.11 -23.86
CA THR A 26 10.28 -4.53 -23.46
C THR A 26 9.93 -4.15 -22.02
N GLY A 27 10.43 -3.00 -21.55
CA GLY A 27 10.18 -2.48 -20.20
C GLY A 27 11.00 -3.12 -19.09
N ASP A 28 12.15 -3.74 -19.39
CA ASP A 28 13.06 -4.29 -18.38
C ASP A 28 13.51 -3.21 -17.39
N GLU A 29 13.17 -3.43 -16.11
CA GLU A 29 13.51 -2.53 -15.01
C GLU A 29 15.02 -2.31 -14.90
N GLN A 30 15.86 -3.31 -15.22
CA GLN A 30 17.32 -3.20 -15.17
C GLN A 30 17.88 -2.22 -16.22
N VAL A 31 17.14 -1.98 -17.30
CA VAL A 31 17.50 -1.02 -18.35
C VAL A 31 16.91 0.35 -18.06
N VAL A 32 15.65 0.40 -17.62
CA VAL A 32 14.89 1.65 -17.51
C VAL A 32 15.16 2.38 -16.19
N TYR A 33 15.25 1.67 -15.06
CA TYR A 33 15.46 2.33 -13.76
C TYR A 33 16.77 3.12 -13.66
N PRO A 34 17.92 2.67 -14.21
CA PRO A 34 19.11 3.51 -14.26
C PRO A 34 18.91 4.83 -15.02
N LEU A 35 18.09 4.84 -16.09
CA LEU A 35 17.78 6.06 -16.83
C LEU A 35 16.95 7.04 -15.99
N LEU A 36 15.93 6.53 -15.28
CA LEU A 36 15.09 7.32 -14.39
C LEU A 36 15.89 7.84 -13.19
N ALA A 37 16.68 6.97 -12.55
CA ALA A 37 17.49 7.30 -11.37
C ALA A 37 18.54 8.37 -11.66
N ALA A 38 19.13 8.37 -12.87
CA ALA A 38 20.10 9.37 -13.28
C ALA A 38 19.47 10.75 -13.61
N ASN A 39 18.14 10.85 -13.65
CA ASN A 39 17.41 12.05 -14.09
C ASN A 39 16.24 12.39 -13.15
N THR A 40 16.39 12.14 -11.84
CA THR A 40 15.35 12.43 -10.85
C THR A 40 14.98 13.91 -10.79
N ASP A 41 15.90 14.81 -11.18
CA ASP A 41 15.66 16.24 -11.36
C ASP A 41 14.57 16.55 -12.40
N LYS A 42 14.38 15.67 -13.39
CA LYS A 42 13.40 15.81 -14.47
C LYS A 42 12.07 15.15 -14.14
N LEU A 43 11.98 14.34 -13.08
CA LEU A 43 10.75 13.69 -12.64
C LEU A 43 9.89 14.65 -11.81
N ASN A 44 9.32 15.63 -12.50
CA ASN A 44 8.56 16.73 -11.88
C ASN A 44 7.27 17.02 -12.66
N GLN A 45 6.49 18.00 -12.19
CA GLN A 45 5.20 18.38 -12.78
C GLN A 45 5.30 18.74 -14.27
N ASN A 46 6.39 19.40 -14.70
CA ASN A 46 6.55 19.80 -16.11
C ASN A 46 6.67 18.58 -17.02
N LEU A 47 7.26 17.47 -16.54
CA LEU A 47 7.34 16.23 -17.31
C LEU A 47 5.94 15.59 -17.48
N ALA A 48 5.06 15.70 -16.48
CA ALA A 48 3.69 15.21 -16.60
C ALA A 48 2.91 15.99 -17.68
N GLU A 49 3.02 17.31 -17.67
CA GLU A 49 2.41 18.21 -18.67
C GLU A 49 2.99 17.97 -20.07
N LEU A 50 4.32 17.90 -20.17
CA LEU A 50 5.02 17.61 -21.43
C LEU A 50 4.61 16.25 -22.01
N LEU A 51 4.56 15.20 -21.18
CA LEU A 51 4.10 13.88 -21.59
C LEU A 51 2.68 13.97 -22.14
N GLN A 52 1.78 14.65 -21.42
CA GLN A 52 0.39 14.78 -21.81
C GLN A 52 0.23 15.50 -23.16
N ASP A 53 0.86 16.66 -23.32
CA ASP A 53 0.78 17.48 -24.53
C ASP A 53 1.38 16.76 -25.74
N TRP A 54 2.60 16.24 -25.59
CA TRP A 54 3.28 15.53 -26.66
C TRP A 54 2.50 14.28 -27.08
N ALA A 55 2.09 13.45 -26.13
CA ALA A 55 1.41 12.20 -26.42
C ALA A 55 0.04 12.45 -27.06
N THR A 56 -0.72 13.44 -26.58
CA THR A 56 -2.01 13.81 -27.18
C THR A 56 -1.86 14.23 -28.64
N ILE A 57 -0.89 15.10 -28.95
CA ILE A 57 -0.61 15.54 -30.32
C ILE A 57 -0.12 14.39 -31.18
N ARG A 58 0.74 13.52 -30.63
CA ARG A 58 1.35 12.42 -31.36
C ARG A 58 0.34 11.34 -31.71
N LEU A 59 -0.50 10.96 -30.76
CA LEU A 59 -1.54 9.93 -30.93
C LEU A 59 -2.62 10.39 -31.90
N ALA A 60 -3.00 11.67 -31.88
CA ALA A 60 -3.98 12.23 -32.82
C ALA A 60 -3.54 12.21 -34.29
N LYS A 61 -2.22 12.16 -34.55
CA LYS A 61 -1.63 12.14 -35.90
C LYS A 61 -1.15 10.75 -36.33
N ALA A 62 -1.03 9.81 -35.39
CA ALA A 62 -0.52 8.48 -35.64
C ALA A 62 -1.56 7.61 -36.35
N GLU A 63 -1.09 6.70 -37.21
CA GLU A 63 -1.95 5.62 -37.69
C GLU A 63 -2.31 4.66 -36.55
N ALA A 64 -3.36 3.85 -36.73
CA ALA A 64 -3.93 3.05 -35.64
C ALA A 64 -2.90 2.14 -34.94
N ASP A 65 -2.04 1.45 -35.69
CA ASP A 65 -1.06 0.54 -35.09
C ASP A 65 0.09 1.28 -34.39
N GLU A 66 0.49 2.42 -34.93
CA GLU A 66 1.48 3.29 -34.31
C GLU A 66 0.93 3.93 -33.03
N ALA A 67 -0.31 4.39 -33.03
CA ALA A 67 -0.99 4.94 -31.86
C ALA A 67 -1.06 3.91 -30.72
N LYS A 68 -1.38 2.65 -31.05
CA LYS A 68 -1.40 1.54 -30.07
C LYS A 68 -0.01 1.30 -29.49
N PHE A 69 1.01 1.24 -30.34
CA PHE A 69 2.39 1.00 -29.89
C PHE A 69 2.85 2.11 -28.94
N ILE A 70 2.61 3.37 -29.30
CA ILE A 70 2.98 4.53 -28.46
C ILE A 70 2.18 4.51 -27.14
N ALA A 71 0.87 4.26 -27.18
CA ALA A 71 0.06 4.18 -25.97
C ALA A 71 0.51 3.03 -25.04
N ALA A 72 0.92 1.88 -25.59
CA ALA A 72 1.46 0.77 -24.80
C ALA A 72 2.77 1.18 -24.10
N LEU A 73 3.69 1.82 -24.82
CA LEU A 73 4.94 2.33 -24.23
C LEU A 73 4.69 3.33 -23.10
N ILE A 74 3.74 4.25 -23.29
CA ILE A 74 3.35 5.20 -22.26
C ILE A 74 2.76 4.49 -21.05
N GLY A 75 1.89 3.49 -21.26
CA GLY A 75 1.34 2.67 -20.16
C GLY A 75 2.44 1.96 -19.36
N THR A 76 3.43 1.36 -20.03
CA THR A 76 4.58 0.73 -19.36
C THR A 76 5.44 1.76 -18.62
N PHE A 77 5.72 2.92 -19.24
CA PHE A 77 6.42 4.03 -18.60
C PHE A 77 5.71 4.48 -17.32
N SER A 78 4.38 4.63 -17.36
CA SER A 78 3.56 5.00 -16.22
C SER A 78 3.62 3.98 -15.08
N ASP A 79 3.68 2.67 -15.36
CA ASP A 79 3.83 1.66 -14.30
C ASP A 79 5.21 1.69 -13.67
N LEU A 80 6.26 1.82 -14.49
CA LEU A 80 7.64 1.92 -14.02
C LEU A 80 7.86 3.15 -13.15
N ILE A 81 7.34 4.31 -13.57
CA ILE A 81 7.53 5.56 -12.81
C ILE A 81 6.69 5.57 -11.52
N ARG A 82 5.49 4.99 -11.52
CA ARG A 82 4.67 4.83 -10.31
C ARG A 82 5.40 4.00 -9.26
N LYS A 83 6.06 2.90 -9.67
CA LYS A 83 6.81 1.99 -8.79
C LYS A 83 8.17 2.53 -8.34
N LEU A 84 8.72 3.53 -9.04
CA LEU A 84 10.05 4.06 -8.74
C LEU A 84 10.12 4.63 -7.30
N PRO A 85 11.04 4.13 -6.45
CA PRO A 85 11.20 4.62 -5.07
C PRO A 85 12.05 5.90 -4.99
N LEU A 86 12.73 6.26 -6.07
CA LEU A 86 13.62 7.42 -6.17
C LEU A 86 12.88 8.66 -6.70
N GLY A 87 13.38 9.84 -6.32
CA GLY A 87 12.81 11.12 -6.73
C GLY A 87 11.64 11.56 -5.84
N ASP A 88 10.90 12.58 -6.29
CA ASP A 88 9.71 13.04 -5.59
C ASP A 88 8.52 12.10 -5.90
N LYS A 89 8.10 11.31 -4.91
CA LYS A 89 7.00 10.35 -5.07
C LYS A 89 5.72 11.03 -5.54
N ALA A 90 5.43 12.24 -5.07
CA ALA A 90 4.22 12.96 -5.49
C ALA A 90 4.25 13.25 -7.01
N SER A 91 5.38 13.74 -7.53
CA SER A 91 5.56 13.99 -8.96
C SER A 91 5.54 12.69 -9.79
N ASN A 92 6.19 11.62 -9.32
CA ASN A 92 6.16 10.32 -10.00
C ASN A 92 4.73 9.80 -10.20
N ILE A 93 3.87 9.95 -9.17
CA ILE A 93 2.46 9.55 -9.27
C ILE A 93 1.68 10.44 -10.26
N GLU A 94 1.88 11.76 -10.28
CA GLU A 94 1.22 12.62 -11.27
C GLU A 94 1.64 12.26 -12.70
N ILE A 95 2.93 12.01 -12.95
CA ILE A 95 3.41 11.59 -14.27
C ILE A 95 2.78 10.26 -14.69
N ALA A 96 2.70 9.30 -13.77
CA ALA A 96 2.05 8.02 -14.03
C ALA A 96 0.58 8.19 -14.42
N ILE A 97 -0.17 8.99 -13.65
CA ILE A 97 -1.59 9.31 -13.90
C ILE A 97 -1.75 9.92 -15.29
N SER A 98 -0.99 10.98 -15.62
CA SER A 98 -1.07 11.62 -16.94
C SER A 98 -0.80 10.64 -18.09
N GLY A 99 0.21 9.77 -17.95
CA GLY A 99 0.49 8.77 -18.98
C GLY A 99 -0.61 7.72 -19.12
N TYR A 100 -1.18 7.23 -18.02
CA TYR A 100 -2.31 6.28 -18.07
C TYR A 100 -3.56 6.90 -18.68
N GLU A 101 -3.90 8.13 -18.31
CA GLU A 101 -5.04 8.87 -18.87
C GLU A 101 -4.90 9.03 -20.38
N VAL A 102 -3.70 9.40 -20.86
CA VAL A 102 -3.45 9.51 -22.30
C VAL A 102 -3.50 8.14 -22.99
N ALA A 103 -2.93 7.08 -22.40
CA ALA A 103 -2.99 5.75 -22.98
C ALA A 103 -4.44 5.21 -23.12
N LEU A 104 -5.33 5.59 -22.19
CA LEU A 104 -6.77 5.27 -22.24
C LEU A 104 -7.54 6.02 -23.34
N THR A 105 -6.95 7.03 -23.98
CA THR A 105 -7.55 7.65 -25.18
C THR A 105 -7.48 6.73 -26.41
N VAL A 106 -6.55 5.77 -26.41
CA VAL A 106 -6.36 4.77 -27.48
C VAL A 106 -6.96 3.42 -27.08
N PHE A 107 -6.68 2.97 -25.86
CA PHE A 107 -7.18 1.70 -25.36
C PHE A 107 -8.54 1.88 -24.69
N THR A 108 -9.59 1.40 -25.35
CA THR A 108 -10.96 1.49 -24.88
C THR A 108 -11.50 0.10 -24.53
N ARG A 109 -12.72 0.05 -23.98
CA ARG A 109 -13.38 -1.25 -23.77
C ARG A 109 -13.67 -1.95 -25.10
N ASP A 110 -14.06 -1.18 -26.11
CA ASP A 110 -14.49 -1.72 -27.41
C ASP A 110 -13.29 -2.03 -28.33
N GLY A 111 -12.10 -1.49 -28.02
CA GLY A 111 -10.84 -1.81 -28.70
C GLY A 111 -9.70 -2.04 -27.70
N PHE A 112 -9.12 -3.24 -27.71
CA PHE A 112 -8.02 -3.67 -26.81
C PHE A 112 -8.43 -3.76 -25.33
N ALA A 113 -9.59 -4.37 -25.07
CA ALA A 113 -10.20 -4.49 -23.75
C ALA A 113 -9.20 -4.92 -22.65
N GLN A 114 -8.32 -5.88 -22.90
CA GLN A 114 -7.35 -6.35 -21.91
C GLN A 114 -6.30 -5.28 -21.54
N HIS A 115 -5.80 -4.53 -22.52
CA HIS A 115 -4.86 -3.42 -22.26
C HIS A 115 -5.56 -2.29 -21.51
N CYS A 116 -6.79 -1.96 -21.91
CA CYS A 116 -7.63 -1.00 -21.19
C CYS A 116 -7.81 -1.43 -19.72
N ALA A 117 -8.14 -2.69 -19.45
CA ALA A 117 -8.33 -3.18 -18.09
C ALA A 117 -7.05 -3.16 -17.24
N TRP A 118 -5.90 -3.49 -17.85
CA TRP A 118 -4.60 -3.39 -17.20
C TRP A 118 -4.26 -1.93 -16.83
N ILE A 119 -4.46 -0.99 -17.76
CA ILE A 119 -4.24 0.44 -17.51
C ILE A 119 -5.20 0.95 -16.43
N GLN A 120 -6.49 0.62 -16.51
CA GLN A 120 -7.48 1.00 -15.51
C GLN A 120 -7.11 0.50 -14.11
N ASN A 121 -6.67 -0.76 -13.97
CA ASN A 121 -6.20 -1.27 -12.69
C ASN A 121 -5.01 -0.45 -12.14
N ASN A 122 -4.04 -0.13 -12.99
CA ASN A 122 -2.84 0.58 -12.53
C ASN A 122 -3.06 2.08 -12.32
N LEU A 123 -3.97 2.70 -13.08
CA LEU A 123 -4.45 4.05 -12.82
C LEU A 123 -5.19 4.09 -11.47
N GLY A 124 -5.97 3.06 -11.16
CA GLY A 124 -6.58 2.91 -9.84
C GLY A 124 -5.56 2.84 -8.70
N LEU A 125 -4.44 2.14 -8.91
CA LEU A 125 -3.32 2.12 -7.95
C LEU A 125 -2.71 3.52 -7.80
N ALA A 126 -2.46 4.20 -8.92
CA ALA A 126 -1.88 5.54 -8.93
C ALA A 126 -2.77 6.55 -8.19
N TYR A 127 -4.09 6.54 -8.41
CA TYR A 127 -5.01 7.40 -7.66
C TYR A 127 -5.06 7.05 -6.17
N ARG A 128 -5.06 5.76 -5.79
CA ARG A 128 -5.03 5.37 -4.37
C ARG A 128 -3.75 5.88 -3.66
N GLU A 129 -2.62 5.87 -4.38
CA GLU A 129 -1.30 6.32 -3.91
C GLU A 129 -1.09 7.84 -4.03
N ARG A 130 -2.02 8.56 -4.66
CA ARG A 130 -1.87 9.98 -4.99
C ARG A 130 -1.85 10.86 -3.75
N ILE A 131 -0.72 11.58 -3.59
CA ILE A 131 -0.45 12.49 -2.47
C ILE A 131 -1.13 13.85 -2.68
N LYS A 132 -1.21 14.35 -3.92
CA LYS A 132 -1.82 15.64 -4.26
C LYS A 132 -3.34 15.53 -4.36
N GLY A 133 -4.03 16.66 -4.20
CA GLY A 133 -5.48 16.75 -4.30
C GLY A 133 -6.21 16.25 -3.04
N GLU A 134 -7.54 16.14 -3.14
CA GLU A 134 -8.36 15.66 -2.03
C GLU A 134 -8.30 14.13 -1.95
N LYS A 135 -7.76 13.58 -0.85
CA LYS A 135 -7.68 12.13 -0.62
C LYS A 135 -9.02 11.42 -0.84
N ALA A 136 -10.12 12.04 -0.39
CA ALA A 136 -11.45 11.47 -0.56
C ALA A 136 -11.84 11.32 -2.04
N GLN A 137 -11.50 12.28 -2.90
CA GLN A 137 -11.76 12.19 -4.34
C GLN A 137 -10.84 11.18 -5.02
N ASN A 138 -9.55 11.19 -4.68
CA ASN A 138 -8.58 10.23 -5.22
C ASN A 138 -9.02 8.77 -4.99
N ILE A 139 -9.57 8.45 -3.81
CA ILE A 139 -10.09 7.10 -3.56
C ILE A 139 -11.33 6.78 -4.40
N GLU A 140 -12.23 7.74 -4.68
CA GLU A 140 -13.37 7.49 -5.58
C GLU A 140 -12.90 7.25 -7.02
N GLU A 141 -11.90 8.00 -7.51
CA GLU A 141 -11.32 7.76 -8.84
C GLU A 141 -10.68 6.37 -8.90
N ALA A 142 -9.97 5.95 -7.84
CA ALA A 142 -9.39 4.61 -7.75
C ALA A 142 -10.48 3.52 -7.86
N ILE A 143 -11.56 3.65 -7.08
CA ILE A 143 -12.71 2.74 -7.11
C ILE A 143 -13.31 2.68 -8.51
N ALA A 144 -13.52 3.83 -9.16
CA ALA A 144 -14.08 3.90 -10.49
C ALA A 144 -13.19 3.16 -11.51
N CYS A 145 -11.87 3.36 -11.44
CA CYS A 145 -10.91 2.69 -12.31
C CYS A 145 -10.93 1.16 -12.13
N TYR A 146 -10.89 0.66 -10.89
CA TYR A 146 -10.98 -0.79 -10.64
C TYR A 146 -12.32 -1.37 -11.13
N GLN A 147 -13.43 -0.67 -10.93
CA GLN A 147 -14.73 -1.08 -11.45
C GLN A 147 -14.74 -1.13 -12.99
N GLN A 148 -14.07 -0.21 -13.69
CA GLN A 148 -13.91 -0.31 -15.15
C GLN A 148 -13.07 -1.51 -15.55
N ALA A 149 -11.95 -1.78 -14.85
CA ALA A 149 -11.12 -2.95 -15.10
C ALA A 149 -11.91 -4.26 -14.93
N LEU A 150 -12.76 -4.38 -13.89
CA LEU A 150 -13.60 -5.54 -13.62
C LEU A 150 -14.73 -5.76 -14.64
N ARG A 151 -15.03 -4.78 -15.52
CA ARG A 151 -15.96 -4.99 -16.65
C ARG A 151 -15.34 -5.83 -17.76
N VAL A 152 -14.03 -5.98 -17.77
CA VAL A 152 -13.28 -6.80 -18.74
C VAL A 152 -12.67 -8.01 -18.04
N ARG A 153 -11.98 -7.79 -16.92
CA ARG A 153 -11.43 -8.84 -16.07
C ARG A 153 -12.59 -9.48 -15.34
N THR A 154 -13.08 -10.62 -15.82
CA THR A 154 -14.10 -11.41 -15.13
C THR A 154 -13.48 -12.67 -14.54
N PHE A 155 -14.18 -13.28 -13.59
CA PHE A 155 -13.77 -14.54 -12.97
C PHE A 155 -13.54 -15.64 -14.03
N GLU A 156 -14.36 -15.69 -15.08
CA GLU A 156 -14.32 -16.73 -16.11
C GLU A 156 -13.22 -16.49 -17.16
N ALA A 157 -12.99 -15.25 -17.55
CA ALA A 157 -12.08 -14.93 -18.66
C ALA A 157 -10.64 -14.68 -18.19
N PHE A 158 -10.48 -13.99 -17.05
CA PHE A 158 -9.18 -13.57 -16.54
C PHE A 158 -9.15 -13.72 -15.01
N PRO A 159 -9.24 -14.95 -14.47
CA PRO A 159 -9.42 -15.20 -13.05
C PRO A 159 -8.36 -14.53 -12.16
N GLU A 160 -7.09 -14.62 -12.56
CA GLU A 160 -5.96 -14.06 -11.81
C GLU A 160 -6.00 -12.53 -11.77
N ASP A 161 -6.08 -11.90 -12.94
CA ASP A 161 -6.23 -10.45 -13.11
C ASP A 161 -7.48 -9.91 -12.40
N TRP A 162 -8.59 -10.66 -12.43
CA TRP A 162 -9.82 -10.33 -11.70
C TRP A 162 -9.57 -10.35 -10.20
N ALA A 163 -8.88 -11.37 -9.67
CA ALA A 163 -8.57 -11.45 -8.25
C ALA A 163 -7.62 -10.35 -7.77
N ILE A 164 -6.61 -9.98 -8.58
CA ILE A 164 -5.74 -8.82 -8.33
C ILE A 164 -6.59 -7.54 -8.24
N THR A 165 -7.48 -7.31 -9.20
CA THR A 165 -8.31 -6.11 -9.21
C THR A 165 -9.34 -6.10 -8.07
N GLN A 166 -9.88 -7.25 -7.67
CA GLN A 166 -10.74 -7.37 -6.49
C GLN A 166 -9.99 -7.01 -5.21
N ASP A 167 -8.77 -7.51 -5.01
CA ASP A 167 -7.96 -7.17 -3.83
C ASP A 167 -7.66 -5.67 -3.77
N ASN A 168 -7.29 -5.06 -4.90
CA ASN A 168 -7.06 -3.62 -5.01
C ASN A 168 -8.31 -2.77 -4.76
N LEU A 169 -9.46 -3.23 -5.24
CA LEU A 169 -10.75 -2.59 -4.96
C LEU A 169 -11.11 -2.70 -3.48
N GLY A 170 -10.82 -3.84 -2.85
CA GLY A 170 -10.98 -4.03 -1.41
C GLY A 170 -10.13 -3.06 -0.58
N LEU A 171 -8.89 -2.82 -0.99
CA LEU A 171 -8.02 -1.80 -0.38
C LEU A 171 -8.65 -0.41 -0.49
N ALA A 172 -9.13 -0.04 -1.68
CA ALA A 172 -9.76 1.25 -1.91
C ALA A 172 -11.04 1.44 -1.08
N TYR A 173 -11.88 0.40 -0.95
CA TYR A 173 -13.07 0.47 -0.09
C TYR A 173 -12.68 0.60 1.40
N ARG A 174 -11.66 -0.11 1.87
CA ARG A 174 -11.19 0.02 3.26
C ARG A 174 -10.72 1.45 3.57
N ASP A 175 -10.05 2.07 2.61
CA ASP A 175 -9.50 3.44 2.73
C ASP A 175 -10.52 4.54 2.40
N ARG A 176 -11.71 4.18 1.90
CA ARG A 176 -12.75 5.12 1.45
C ARG A 176 -13.27 5.99 2.58
N ILE A 177 -13.20 7.31 2.34
CA ILE A 177 -13.61 8.36 3.28
C ILE A 177 -15.08 8.72 3.11
N LYS A 178 -15.60 8.73 1.88
CA LYS A 178 -17.00 9.05 1.60
C LYS A 178 -17.93 7.88 1.93
N GLY A 179 -19.19 8.19 2.24
CA GLY A 179 -20.21 7.20 2.58
C GLY A 179 -20.08 6.67 4.01
N GLU A 180 -20.84 5.63 4.33
CA GLU A 180 -20.82 5.03 5.65
C GLU A 180 -19.62 4.10 5.81
N LYS A 181 -18.75 4.39 6.79
CA LYS A 181 -17.56 3.57 7.07
C LYS A 181 -17.89 2.09 7.27
N ALA A 182 -19.00 1.79 7.94
CA ALA A 182 -19.45 0.42 8.17
C ALA A 182 -19.74 -0.32 6.85
N GLN A 183 -20.40 0.33 5.89
CA GLN A 183 -20.66 -0.28 4.59
C GLN A 183 -19.38 -0.43 3.76
N ASN A 184 -18.51 0.58 3.78
CA ASN A 184 -17.23 0.53 3.07
C ASN A 184 -16.37 -0.67 3.53
N ILE A 185 -16.36 -1.00 4.82
CA ILE A 185 -15.64 -2.19 5.32
C ILE A 185 -16.30 -3.49 4.85
N GLU A 186 -17.63 -3.59 4.76
CA GLU A 186 -18.28 -4.79 4.21
C GLU A 186 -17.97 -4.97 2.72
N GLU A 187 -17.94 -3.90 1.93
CA GLU A 187 -17.52 -3.95 0.51
C GLU A 187 -16.07 -4.44 0.39
N ALA A 188 -15.18 -3.96 1.26
CA ALA A 188 -13.79 -4.42 1.29
C ALA A 188 -13.69 -5.92 1.58
N ILE A 189 -14.39 -6.40 2.62
CA ILE A 189 -14.45 -7.83 2.98
C ILE A 189 -14.96 -8.66 1.80
N ALA A 190 -16.05 -8.21 1.15
CA ALA A 190 -16.61 -8.91 -0.01
C ALA A 190 -15.58 -9.02 -1.15
N CYS A 191 -14.86 -7.94 -1.46
CA CYS A 191 -13.83 -7.93 -2.49
C CYS A 191 -12.68 -8.91 -2.19
N TYR A 192 -12.15 -8.92 -0.95
CA TYR A 192 -11.10 -9.87 -0.57
C TYR A 192 -11.58 -11.32 -0.60
N GLN A 193 -12.80 -11.59 -0.15
CA GLN A 193 -13.40 -12.92 -0.26
C GLN A 193 -13.56 -13.37 -1.71
N GLN A 194 -13.91 -12.46 -2.63
CA GLN A 194 -13.92 -12.74 -4.07
C GLN A 194 -12.51 -13.07 -4.57
N ALA A 195 -11.49 -12.28 -4.23
CA ALA A 195 -10.11 -12.54 -4.63
C ALA A 195 -9.60 -13.92 -4.14
N LEU A 196 -9.95 -14.33 -2.91
CA LEU A 196 -9.59 -15.63 -2.32
C LEU A 196 -10.24 -16.84 -3.01
N ARG A 197 -11.23 -16.64 -3.91
CA ARG A 197 -11.76 -17.73 -4.74
C ARG A 197 -10.78 -18.20 -5.81
N VAL A 198 -9.82 -17.34 -6.18
CA VAL A 198 -8.79 -17.63 -7.18
C VAL A 198 -7.43 -17.75 -6.51
N ARG A 199 -7.09 -16.79 -5.64
CA ARG A 199 -5.86 -16.81 -4.84
C ARG A 199 -6.05 -17.83 -3.74
N THR A 200 -5.63 -19.07 -3.96
CA THR A 200 -5.62 -20.12 -2.93
C THR A 200 -4.20 -20.38 -2.44
N PHE A 201 -4.08 -21.02 -1.28
CA PHE A 201 -2.79 -21.40 -0.70
C PHE A 201 -1.95 -22.26 -1.66
N GLU A 202 -2.60 -23.13 -2.44
CA GLU A 202 -1.94 -24.11 -3.31
C GLU A 202 -1.46 -23.52 -4.64
N VAL A 203 -2.18 -22.53 -5.18
CA VAL A 203 -1.91 -21.99 -6.53
C VAL A 203 -1.13 -20.68 -6.45
N PHE A 204 -1.50 -19.79 -5.53
CA PHE A 204 -0.90 -18.46 -5.39
C PHE A 204 -0.62 -18.15 -3.91
N PRO A 205 0.32 -18.88 -3.26
CA PRO A 205 0.51 -18.79 -1.81
C PRO A 205 0.82 -17.37 -1.33
N GLU A 206 1.66 -16.62 -2.05
CA GLU A 206 2.06 -15.26 -1.68
C GLU A 206 0.89 -14.27 -1.78
N ASP A 207 0.23 -14.23 -2.94
CA ASP A 207 -0.98 -13.42 -3.15
C ASP A 207 -2.11 -13.78 -2.19
N TRP A 208 -2.29 -15.07 -1.89
CA TRP A 208 -3.24 -15.54 -0.90
C TRP A 208 -2.90 -14.98 0.47
N ALA A 209 -1.63 -15.00 0.89
CA ALA A 209 -1.21 -14.43 2.17
C ALA A 209 -1.40 -12.91 2.24
N ILE A 210 -1.13 -12.18 1.14
CA ILE A 210 -1.42 -10.74 1.03
C ILE A 210 -2.92 -10.49 1.25
N THR A 211 -3.78 -11.20 0.51
CA THR A 211 -5.23 -11.03 0.63
C THR A 211 -5.75 -11.45 2.00
N GLN A 212 -5.19 -12.49 2.63
CA GLN A 212 -5.52 -12.87 4.01
C GLN A 212 -5.16 -11.76 5.00
N THR A 213 -3.97 -11.15 4.91
CA THR A 213 -3.62 -10.02 5.77
C THR A 213 -4.56 -8.83 5.56
N ASN A 214 -4.93 -8.53 4.31
CA ASN A 214 -5.88 -7.46 4.01
C ASN A 214 -7.29 -7.72 4.53
N LEU A 215 -7.76 -8.96 4.43
CA LEU A 215 -9.04 -9.40 4.98
C LEU A 215 -9.03 -9.34 6.51
N GLY A 216 -7.91 -9.73 7.14
CA GLY A 216 -7.73 -9.63 8.59
C GLY A 216 -7.82 -8.18 9.09
N LEU A 217 -7.21 -7.24 8.36
CA LEU A 217 -7.33 -5.80 8.65
C LEU A 217 -8.78 -5.33 8.55
N ALA A 218 -9.49 -5.75 7.51
CA ALA A 218 -10.90 -5.38 7.33
C ALA A 218 -11.80 -5.96 8.44
N TYR A 219 -11.57 -7.21 8.88
CA TYR A 219 -12.28 -7.78 10.01
C TYR A 219 -11.98 -7.07 11.34
N ARG A 220 -10.71 -6.72 11.59
CA ARG A 220 -10.33 -5.94 12.78
C ARG A 220 -11.06 -4.60 12.84
N ASP A 221 -11.18 -3.94 11.70
CA ASP A 221 -11.80 -2.61 11.57
C ASP A 221 -13.33 -2.68 11.37
N ARG A 222 -13.92 -3.88 11.32
CA ARG A 222 -15.33 -4.10 11.04
C ARG A 222 -16.22 -3.61 12.17
N ILE A 223 -17.15 -2.73 11.80
CA ILE A 223 -18.10 -2.08 12.73
C ILE A 223 -19.36 -2.93 12.93
N LYS A 224 -19.84 -3.61 11.88
CA LYS A 224 -21.05 -4.46 11.95
C LYS A 224 -20.75 -5.81 12.61
N GLY A 225 -21.78 -6.41 13.19
CA GLY A 225 -21.70 -7.74 13.81
C GLY A 225 -21.12 -7.72 15.23
N ASP A 226 -20.78 -8.90 15.73
CA ASP A 226 -20.19 -9.06 17.05
C ASP A 226 -18.69 -8.73 17.01
N LYS A 227 -18.27 -7.74 17.82
CA LYS A 227 -16.87 -7.29 17.86
C LYS A 227 -15.92 -8.41 18.26
N ALA A 228 -16.32 -9.29 19.17
CA ALA A 228 -15.45 -10.38 19.61
C ALA A 228 -15.22 -11.39 18.47
N GLN A 229 -16.26 -11.74 17.72
CA GLN A 229 -16.14 -12.57 16.53
C GLN A 229 -15.29 -11.92 15.44
N ASN A 230 -15.48 -10.62 15.17
CA ASN A 230 -14.68 -9.90 14.18
C ASN A 230 -13.17 -9.98 14.48
N ILE A 231 -12.77 -9.87 15.76
CA ILE A 231 -11.36 -10.04 16.16
C ILE A 231 -10.88 -11.48 15.98
N GLU A 232 -11.71 -12.50 16.23
CA GLU A 232 -11.32 -13.90 15.95
C GLU A 232 -11.13 -14.16 14.46
N GLU A 233 -11.98 -13.61 13.60
CA GLU A 233 -11.81 -13.70 12.14
C GLU A 233 -10.50 -13.03 11.69
N ALA A 234 -10.17 -11.86 12.25
CA ALA A 234 -8.91 -11.18 11.99
C ALA A 234 -7.69 -12.03 12.39
N ILE A 235 -7.71 -12.60 13.60
CA ILE A 235 -6.66 -13.51 14.10
C ILE A 235 -6.52 -14.73 13.18
N ALA A 236 -7.64 -15.32 12.75
CA ALA A 236 -7.63 -16.46 11.85
C ALA A 236 -6.96 -16.10 10.52
N CYS A 237 -7.31 -14.96 9.91
CA CYS A 237 -6.71 -14.49 8.67
C CYS A 237 -5.20 -14.27 8.79
N TYR A 238 -4.74 -13.58 9.86
CA TYR A 238 -3.29 -13.36 10.06
C TYR A 238 -2.52 -14.67 10.28
N LYS A 239 -3.10 -15.62 11.03
CA LYS A 239 -2.50 -16.95 11.18
C LYS A 239 -2.41 -17.71 9.86
N GLN A 240 -3.40 -17.57 8.98
CA GLN A 240 -3.34 -18.13 7.63
C GLN A 240 -2.21 -17.50 6.82
N ALA A 241 -2.09 -16.17 6.80
CA ALA A 241 -1.02 -15.47 6.10
C ALA A 241 0.39 -15.87 6.59
N LEU A 242 0.57 -16.08 7.91
CA LEU A 242 1.83 -16.52 8.52
C LEU A 242 2.24 -17.97 8.15
N ARG A 243 1.38 -18.74 7.48
CA ARG A 243 1.78 -20.05 6.92
C ARG A 243 2.68 -19.91 5.70
N VAL A 244 2.62 -18.77 5.01
CA VAL A 244 3.42 -18.47 3.81
C VAL A 244 4.48 -17.42 4.15
N ARG A 245 4.06 -16.34 4.81
CA ARG A 245 4.96 -15.29 5.28
C ARG A 245 5.71 -15.81 6.48
N THR A 246 6.98 -16.14 6.27
CA THR A 246 7.90 -16.63 7.30
C THR A 246 9.05 -15.64 7.47
N PHE A 247 9.72 -15.69 8.62
CA PHE A 247 10.87 -14.83 8.90
C PHE A 247 11.98 -15.01 7.86
N GLU A 248 12.16 -16.24 7.37
CA GLU A 248 13.26 -16.62 6.48
C GLU A 248 13.03 -16.20 5.03
N VAL A 249 11.78 -16.21 4.56
CA VAL A 249 11.45 -15.96 3.14
C VAL A 249 10.97 -14.53 2.92
N PHE A 250 10.13 -14.02 3.83
CA PHE A 250 9.47 -12.72 3.71
C PHE A 250 9.53 -11.95 5.04
N PRO A 251 10.73 -11.56 5.52
CA PRO A 251 10.91 -11.01 6.86
C PRO A 251 10.05 -9.78 7.13
N GLU A 252 9.96 -8.85 6.18
CA GLU A 252 9.17 -7.62 6.33
C GLU A 252 7.66 -7.91 6.39
N ASP A 253 7.12 -8.63 5.41
CA ASP A 253 5.70 -9.02 5.39
C ASP A 253 5.31 -9.90 6.59
N TRP A 254 6.22 -10.75 7.05
CA TRP A 254 6.05 -11.52 8.28
C TRP A 254 5.95 -10.59 9.49
N ALA A 255 6.83 -9.59 9.60
CA ALA A 255 6.80 -8.60 10.69
C ALA A 255 5.52 -7.76 10.68
N ILE A 256 5.05 -7.30 9.50
CA ILE A 256 3.76 -6.61 9.33
C ILE A 256 2.62 -7.50 9.85
N THR A 257 2.62 -8.78 9.48
CA THR A 257 1.54 -9.70 9.82
C THR A 257 1.58 -10.06 11.31
N GLN A 258 2.78 -10.22 11.90
CA GLN A 258 2.96 -10.41 13.33
C GLN A 258 2.48 -9.19 14.14
N ASP A 259 2.82 -7.97 13.73
CA ASP A 259 2.40 -6.76 14.45
C ASP A 259 0.86 -6.64 14.46
N ASN A 260 0.23 -6.87 13.31
CA ASN A 260 -1.23 -6.89 13.19
C ASN A 260 -1.89 -8.01 14.03
N LEU A 261 -1.27 -9.19 14.09
CA LEU A 261 -1.72 -10.27 14.96
C LEU A 261 -1.58 -9.89 16.44
N GLY A 262 -0.48 -9.22 16.82
CA GLY A 262 -0.27 -8.69 18.16
C GLY A 262 -1.34 -7.68 18.57
N ILE A 263 -1.69 -6.75 17.66
CA ILE A 263 -2.78 -5.78 17.87
C ILE A 263 -4.11 -6.51 18.07
N ALA A 264 -4.40 -7.53 17.25
CA ALA A 264 -5.63 -8.29 17.36
C ALA A 264 -5.70 -9.07 18.68
N TYR A 265 -4.61 -9.69 19.12
CA TYR A 265 -4.54 -10.34 20.43
C TYR A 265 -4.69 -9.37 21.60
N TYR A 266 -4.05 -8.20 21.52
CA TYR A 266 -4.19 -7.17 22.55
C TYR A 266 -5.65 -6.70 22.69
N ALA A 267 -6.38 -6.62 21.57
CA ALA A 267 -7.79 -6.23 21.52
C ALA A 267 -8.77 -7.41 21.74
N ARG A 268 -8.28 -8.64 21.87
CA ARG A 268 -9.11 -9.85 21.89
C ARG A 268 -9.98 -9.94 23.14
N ILE A 269 -11.28 -10.11 22.92
CA ILE A 269 -12.31 -10.15 23.97
C ILE A 269 -12.52 -11.57 24.51
N LYS A 270 -12.45 -12.59 23.65
CA LYS A 270 -12.61 -14.00 24.04
C LYS A 270 -11.34 -14.55 24.68
N GLY A 271 -11.51 -15.60 25.50
CA GLY A 271 -10.40 -16.26 26.19
C GLY A 271 -9.91 -15.51 27.42
N GLU A 272 -8.80 -15.97 27.99
CA GLU A 272 -8.22 -15.34 29.18
C GLU A 272 -7.43 -14.09 28.79
N LYS A 273 -7.79 -12.93 29.38
CA LYS A 273 -7.09 -11.66 29.14
C LYS A 273 -5.58 -11.79 29.37
N SER A 274 -5.16 -12.53 30.39
CA SER A 274 -3.74 -12.73 30.66
C SER A 274 -3.03 -13.46 29.52
N GLN A 275 -3.64 -14.47 28.91
CA GLN A 275 -3.05 -15.19 27.78
C GLN A 275 -3.00 -14.31 26.54
N ASN A 276 -4.08 -13.58 26.26
CA ASN A 276 -4.16 -12.67 25.12
C ASN A 276 -3.05 -11.60 25.15
N ILE A 277 -2.73 -11.05 26.33
CA ILE A 277 -1.63 -10.09 26.48
C ILE A 277 -0.26 -10.75 26.26
N GLU A 278 -0.03 -11.99 26.72
CA GLU A 278 1.24 -12.68 26.44
C GLU A 278 1.41 -13.00 24.94
N GLU A 279 0.35 -13.41 24.25
CA GLU A 279 0.36 -13.63 22.80
C GLU A 279 0.68 -12.33 22.04
N ALA A 280 0.10 -11.20 22.48
CA ALA A 280 0.40 -9.89 21.91
C ALA A 280 1.87 -9.50 22.10
N ILE A 281 2.40 -9.63 23.32
CA ILE A 281 3.81 -9.38 23.64
C ILE A 281 4.73 -10.24 22.77
N ALA A 282 4.43 -11.54 22.64
CA ALA A 282 5.21 -12.45 21.82
C ALA A 282 5.23 -12.00 20.35
N CYS A 283 4.08 -11.61 19.79
CA CYS A 283 3.99 -11.10 18.42
C CYS A 283 4.84 -9.83 18.23
N TYR A 284 4.73 -8.84 19.12
CA TYR A 284 5.52 -7.61 19.02
C TYR A 284 7.03 -7.87 19.17
N GLN A 285 7.44 -8.78 20.07
CA GLN A 285 8.84 -9.18 20.18
C GLN A 285 9.35 -9.86 18.90
N GLN A 286 8.51 -10.66 18.23
CA GLN A 286 8.84 -11.24 16.93
C GLN A 286 8.99 -10.14 15.86
N THR A 287 8.07 -9.19 15.78
CA THR A 287 8.14 -8.03 14.87
C THR A 287 9.45 -7.24 15.05
N LEU A 288 9.87 -7.00 16.29
CA LEU A 288 11.12 -6.26 16.62
C LEU A 288 12.42 -7.00 16.24
N ARG A 289 12.33 -8.26 15.77
CA ARG A 289 13.50 -8.95 15.16
C ARG A 289 13.80 -8.45 13.75
N VAL A 290 12.81 -7.87 13.08
CA VAL A 290 12.92 -7.34 11.72
C VAL A 290 12.92 -5.82 11.75
N TYR A 291 11.93 -5.24 12.45
CA TYR A 291 11.89 -3.81 12.66
C TYR A 291 12.89 -3.44 13.73
N THR A 292 14.03 -2.90 13.29
CA THR A 292 15.06 -2.35 14.16
C THR A 292 15.07 -0.83 14.06
N PHE A 293 15.69 -0.17 15.04
CA PHE A 293 15.85 1.28 15.02
C PHE A 293 16.59 1.76 13.76
N GLU A 294 17.55 0.97 13.27
CA GLU A 294 18.41 1.33 12.14
C GLU A 294 17.73 1.12 10.78
N ALA A 295 16.99 0.02 10.60
CA ALA A 295 16.40 -0.34 9.32
C ALA A 295 14.99 0.24 9.12
N PHE A 296 14.17 0.21 10.18
CA PHE A 296 12.76 0.61 10.13
C PHE A 296 12.41 1.48 11.35
N PRO A 297 13.00 2.67 11.52
CA PRO A 297 12.86 3.47 12.74
C PRO A 297 11.41 3.79 13.10
N ILE A 298 10.57 4.07 12.10
CA ILE A 298 9.16 4.43 12.30
C ILE A 298 8.38 3.21 12.79
N ASP A 299 8.44 2.10 12.05
CA ASP A 299 7.73 0.87 12.40
C ASP A 299 8.23 0.27 13.72
N TRP A 300 9.54 0.32 13.96
CA TRP A 300 10.13 -0.06 15.25
C TRP A 300 9.54 0.76 16.40
N ALA A 301 9.44 2.08 16.27
CA ALA A 301 8.85 2.94 17.30
C ALA A 301 7.35 2.69 17.51
N TRP A 302 6.64 2.31 16.45
CA TRP A 302 5.23 1.91 16.51
C TRP A 302 5.07 0.61 17.31
N THR A 303 5.82 -0.43 16.94
CA THR A 303 5.81 -1.72 17.65
C THR A 303 6.29 -1.56 19.09
N GLN A 304 7.29 -0.72 19.37
CA GLN A 304 7.70 -0.40 20.75
C GLN A 304 6.57 0.22 21.56
N THR A 305 5.79 1.12 20.98
CA THR A 305 4.65 1.73 21.69
C THR A 305 3.57 0.69 22.01
N ASN A 306 3.29 -0.21 21.07
CA ASN A 306 2.34 -1.30 21.27
C ASN A 306 2.83 -2.30 22.34
N LEU A 307 4.11 -2.67 22.29
CA LEU A 307 4.74 -3.53 23.28
C LEU A 307 4.72 -2.89 24.67
N GLY A 308 5.01 -1.59 24.78
CA GLY A 308 4.94 -0.85 26.04
C GLY A 308 3.52 -0.83 26.63
N ALA A 309 2.50 -0.62 25.80
CA ALA A 309 1.11 -0.73 26.24
C ALA A 309 0.74 -2.15 26.71
N ALA A 310 1.24 -3.18 26.01
CA ALA A 310 1.03 -4.57 26.39
C ALA A 310 1.69 -4.91 27.74
N TYR A 311 2.94 -4.49 27.97
CA TYR A 311 3.61 -4.64 29.26
C TYR A 311 2.89 -3.90 30.39
N GLY A 312 2.42 -2.67 30.15
CA GLY A 312 1.65 -1.91 31.14
C GLY A 312 0.35 -2.59 31.57
N ASN A 313 -0.22 -3.42 30.69
CA ASN A 313 -1.43 -4.21 30.94
C ASN A 313 -1.16 -5.68 31.31
N ARG A 314 0.11 -6.08 31.41
CA ARG A 314 0.51 -7.47 31.64
C ARG A 314 0.14 -7.91 33.05
N ILE A 315 -0.57 -9.03 33.12
CA ILE A 315 -1.10 -9.60 34.38
C ILE A 315 -0.10 -10.58 35.02
N LYS A 316 0.67 -11.32 34.22
CA LYS A 316 1.69 -12.27 34.70
C LYS A 316 2.97 -11.55 35.11
N GLY A 317 3.70 -12.14 36.05
CA GLY A 317 4.97 -11.62 36.54
C GLY A 317 4.81 -10.52 37.58
N GLU A 318 5.93 -9.88 37.94
CA GLU A 318 5.94 -8.79 38.91
C GLU A 318 5.46 -7.49 38.26
N LYS A 319 4.42 -6.88 38.84
CA LYS A 319 3.85 -5.63 38.33
C LYS A 319 4.91 -4.52 38.19
N ALA A 320 5.82 -4.39 39.14
CA ALA A 320 6.88 -3.38 39.09
C ALA A 320 7.76 -3.56 37.85
N GLN A 321 8.23 -4.78 37.58
CA GLN A 321 9.06 -5.09 36.41
C GLN A 321 8.30 -4.82 35.10
N ASN A 322 7.03 -5.25 35.01
CA ASN A 322 6.21 -5.00 33.83
C ASN A 322 6.03 -3.49 33.55
N ILE A 323 5.89 -2.66 34.58
CA ILE A 323 5.80 -1.21 34.42
C ILE A 323 7.13 -0.61 33.97
N GLU A 324 8.28 -1.09 34.45
CA GLU A 324 9.60 -0.64 33.97
C GLU A 324 9.82 -1.00 32.50
N GLU A 325 9.45 -2.22 32.08
CA GLU A 325 9.49 -2.63 30.67
C GLU A 325 8.60 -1.73 29.81
N ALA A 326 7.39 -1.39 30.29
CA ALA A 326 6.48 -0.48 29.60
C ALA A 326 7.09 0.93 29.43
N ILE A 327 7.73 1.46 30.47
CA ILE A 327 8.44 2.75 30.44
C ILE A 327 9.59 2.70 29.44
N ALA A 328 10.41 1.65 29.48
CA ALA A 328 11.55 1.48 28.59
C ALA A 328 11.12 1.47 27.12
N CYS A 329 10.09 0.69 26.77
CA CYS A 329 9.52 0.65 25.43
C CYS A 329 9.03 2.03 24.97
N CYS A 330 8.29 2.75 25.81
CA CYS A 330 7.80 4.10 25.46
C CYS A 330 8.95 5.10 25.28
N GLN A 331 9.98 5.06 26.12
CA GLN A 331 11.17 5.90 25.98
C GLN A 331 11.93 5.60 24.68
N GLN A 332 12.04 4.32 24.30
CA GLN A 332 12.63 3.91 23.03
C GLN A 332 11.84 4.48 21.85
N ALA A 333 10.51 4.34 21.84
CA ALA A 333 9.66 4.88 20.78
C ALA A 333 9.78 6.41 20.61
N LEU A 334 9.91 7.15 21.72
CA LEU A 334 10.06 8.62 21.72
C LEU A 334 11.39 9.11 21.12
N ARG A 335 12.37 8.23 20.86
CA ARG A 335 13.58 8.58 20.11
C ARG A 335 13.29 8.89 18.63
N VAL A 336 12.19 8.34 18.10
CA VAL A 336 11.77 8.52 16.70
C VAL A 336 10.50 9.36 16.63
N ARG A 337 9.51 9.06 17.47
CA ARG A 337 8.25 9.79 17.54
C ARG A 337 8.46 11.09 18.30
N THR A 338 8.95 12.14 17.64
CA THR A 338 9.07 13.48 18.22
C THR A 338 7.81 14.30 17.97
N PHE A 339 7.60 15.35 18.76
CA PHE A 339 6.44 16.23 18.59
C PHE A 339 6.47 16.95 17.23
N GLU A 340 7.65 17.30 16.74
CA GLU A 340 7.85 18.06 15.51
C GLU A 340 7.51 17.25 14.27
N VAL A 341 7.81 15.95 14.27
CA VAL A 341 7.62 15.08 13.09
C VAL A 341 6.33 14.28 13.18
N PHE A 342 5.97 13.81 14.38
CA PHE A 342 4.83 12.92 14.62
C PHE A 342 4.01 13.38 15.85
N PRO A 343 3.37 14.55 15.84
CA PRO A 343 2.73 15.12 17.03
C PRO A 343 1.65 14.23 17.65
N ILE A 344 0.86 13.54 16.81
CA ILE A 344 -0.21 12.63 17.27
C ILE A 344 0.41 11.38 17.91
N ASP A 345 1.35 10.72 17.22
CA ASP A 345 1.98 9.50 17.73
C ASP A 345 2.83 9.76 18.98
N TRP A 346 3.52 10.91 19.02
CA TRP A 346 4.22 11.39 20.20
C TRP A 346 3.25 11.54 21.37
N ALA A 347 2.09 12.19 21.17
CA ALA A 347 1.10 12.38 22.23
C ALA A 347 0.53 11.05 22.74
N THR A 348 0.27 10.08 21.85
CA THR A 348 -0.15 8.73 22.24
C THR A 348 0.94 8.04 23.07
N THR A 349 2.20 8.13 22.64
CA THR A 349 3.34 7.50 23.33
C THR A 349 3.59 8.14 24.70
N GLN A 350 3.49 9.47 24.81
CA GLN A 350 3.55 10.20 26.07
C GLN A 350 2.40 9.84 27.01
N THR A 351 1.19 9.63 26.48
CA THR A 351 0.04 9.18 27.28
C THR A 351 0.31 7.81 27.90
N ASN A 352 0.83 6.86 27.12
CA ASN A 352 1.21 5.54 27.60
C ASN A 352 2.31 5.62 28.66
N LEU A 353 3.33 6.46 28.42
CA LEU A 353 4.42 6.70 29.36
C LEU A 353 3.92 7.31 30.68
N GLY A 354 3.03 8.31 30.60
CA GLY A 354 2.42 8.94 31.77
C GLY A 354 1.57 7.95 32.59
N ALA A 355 0.80 7.10 31.91
CA ALA A 355 0.05 6.02 32.57
C ALA A 355 0.98 5.00 33.24
N ALA A 356 2.09 4.64 32.60
CA ALA A 356 3.09 3.75 33.18
C ALA A 356 3.74 4.36 34.43
N TYR A 357 4.16 5.63 34.37
CA TYR A 357 4.71 6.34 35.54
C TYR A 357 3.69 6.50 36.67
N GLY A 358 2.41 6.77 36.36
CA GLY A 358 1.36 6.83 37.37
C GLY A 358 1.14 5.49 38.09
N ASN A 359 1.38 4.38 37.40
CA ASN A 359 1.31 3.02 37.94
C ASN A 359 2.62 2.52 38.55
N ARG A 360 3.72 3.28 38.42
CA ARG A 360 5.02 2.96 39.00
C ARG A 360 4.91 3.12 40.52
N ILE A 361 4.71 2.00 41.20
CA ILE A 361 4.69 1.97 42.67
C ILE A 361 6.08 2.40 43.13
N LYS A 362 6.14 3.43 43.99
CA LYS A 362 7.38 3.88 44.63
C LYS A 362 8.08 2.68 45.27
N GLY A 363 9.32 2.42 44.87
CA GLY A 363 10.27 1.69 45.70
C GLY A 363 10.56 2.45 46.97
#